data_AF-A0A941ZX07-F1
#
_entry.id   AF-A0A941ZX07-F1
#
_cell.length_a   1.000
_cell.length_b   1.000
_cell.length_c   1.000
_cell.angle_alpha   90.00
_cell.angle_beta   90.00
_cell.angle_gamma   90.00
#
_symmetry.space_group_name_H-M   'P 1'
#
loop_
_entity.id
_entity.type
_entity.pdbx_description
1 polymer ?
#
loop_
_entity_poly.entity_id
_entity_poly.type
_entity_poly.pdbx_seq_one_letter_code
_entity_poly.pdbx_strand_id
1 'polypeptide(L)'
;MVFFFLTAGLSTLGAGNIAAAALIAPLAMATAGRLGISAFLMTIMVANAANAGAYSPIAPTGLVANELMAQAGLPGFAWQTYWNTFFAQTIVAFAGYAVFGGWRLLRSGPEVRAEVEPGAAIPPLVRAQWLTLVVLGLVLVGVALFEVDVIVAAFVGVAVLALARTADVEEAIRRVPWGTVLMVGGVSTLVAVLQHTGGIDMIVDLLVRISTPETVTGSMAFVAGIVSAYSSTIGVVLPTFLPTVPDLAARLGADPLAIASSINVGGHLVDVSPLSTIGALCVAAAPVTEDPRQLFNRVLAWGLSMAVVGALVCWVFFGVL
;
A
#
# COMPACT_ATOMS: atom_id res chain seq x y z
N MET A 1 6.89 -7.21 -14.83
CA MET A 1 7.85 -7.53 -13.75
C MET A 1 8.68 -6.31 -13.35
N VAL A 2 9.40 -5.66 -14.28
CA VAL A 2 10.21 -4.46 -13.98
C VAL A 2 9.40 -3.38 -13.26
N PHE A 3 8.23 -3.01 -13.78
CA PHE A 3 7.35 -2.02 -13.15
C PHE A 3 6.87 -2.41 -11.75
N PHE A 4 6.77 -3.71 -11.43
CA PHE A 4 6.42 -4.14 -10.08
C PHE A 4 7.55 -3.80 -9.11
N PHE A 5 8.77 -4.27 -9.37
CA PHE A 5 9.90 -4.02 -8.47
C PHE A 5 10.26 -2.53 -8.38
N LEU A 6 10.15 -1.79 -9.48
CA LEU A 6 10.35 -0.34 -9.47
C LEU A 6 9.32 0.37 -8.59
N THR A 7 8.03 0.08 -8.77
CA THR A 7 6.96 0.73 -7.99
C THR A 7 7.03 0.34 -6.52
N ALA A 8 7.26 -0.95 -6.22
CA ALA A 8 7.39 -1.45 -4.86
C ALA A 8 8.60 -0.86 -4.14
N GLY A 9 9.74 -0.73 -4.84
CA GLY A 9 10.94 -0.07 -4.32
C GLY A 9 10.66 1.40 -3.99
N LEU A 10 10.07 2.15 -4.91
CA LEU A 10 9.73 3.57 -4.68
C LEU A 10 8.75 3.74 -3.51
N SER A 11 7.71 2.91 -3.46
CA SER A 11 6.73 2.92 -2.37
C SER A 11 7.41 2.62 -1.02
N THR A 12 8.29 1.62 -0.98
CA THR A 12 9.04 1.21 0.22
C THR A 12 10.00 2.29 0.72
N LEU A 13 10.64 3.03 -0.19
CA LEU A 13 11.62 4.08 0.14
C LEU A 13 10.99 5.35 0.74
N GLY A 14 9.69 5.35 1.03
CA GLY A 14 9.00 6.43 1.74
C GLY A 14 8.14 7.32 0.85
N ALA A 15 8.13 7.12 -0.48
CA ALA A 15 7.19 7.83 -1.34
C ALA A 15 5.73 7.50 -1.00
N GLY A 16 5.49 6.29 -0.51
CA GLY A 16 4.16 5.76 -0.26
C GLY A 16 3.48 5.25 -1.53
N ASN A 17 2.40 4.49 -1.34
CA ASN A 17 1.69 3.79 -2.39
C ASN A 17 1.04 4.75 -3.41
N ILE A 18 0.40 5.83 -2.96
CA ILE A 18 -0.28 6.78 -3.86
C ILE A 18 0.73 7.50 -4.77
N ALA A 19 1.82 8.04 -4.20
CA ALA A 19 2.81 8.78 -4.98
C ALA A 19 3.59 7.85 -5.94
N ALA A 20 3.97 6.65 -5.48
CA ALA A 20 4.62 5.67 -6.33
C ALA A 20 3.73 5.25 -7.50
N ALA A 21 2.44 4.98 -7.26
CA ALA A 21 1.48 4.67 -8.31
C ALA A 21 1.28 5.84 -9.28
N ALA A 22 1.10 7.06 -8.78
CA ALA A 22 0.92 8.25 -9.61
C ALA A 22 2.12 8.51 -10.53
N LEU A 23 3.33 8.25 -10.06
CA LEU A 23 4.55 8.41 -10.84
C LEU A 23 4.73 7.31 -11.90
N ILE A 24 4.49 6.05 -11.53
CA ILE A 24 4.81 4.91 -12.39
C ILE A 24 3.67 4.55 -13.34
N ALA A 25 2.40 4.76 -12.96
CA ALA A 25 1.26 4.34 -13.78
C ALA A 25 1.28 4.93 -15.21
N PRO A 26 1.50 6.24 -15.45
CA PRO A 26 1.57 6.78 -16.81
C PRO A 26 2.68 6.16 -17.66
N LEU A 27 3.87 5.98 -17.07
CA LEU A 27 5.01 5.36 -17.76
C LEU A 27 4.75 3.88 -18.08
N ALA A 28 4.20 3.15 -17.11
CA ALA A 28 3.87 1.74 -17.26
C ALA A 28 2.79 1.53 -18.33
N MET A 29 1.75 2.36 -18.32
CA MET A 29 0.67 2.30 -19.30
C MET A 29 1.14 2.68 -20.70
N ALA A 30 1.92 3.76 -20.85
CA ALA A 30 2.52 4.12 -22.14
C ALA A 30 3.39 2.98 -22.69
N THR A 31 4.15 2.31 -21.83
CA THR A 31 4.96 1.14 -22.20
C THR A 31 4.08 -0.05 -22.60
N ALA A 32 2.98 -0.29 -21.86
CA ALA A 32 2.01 -1.33 -22.20
C ALA A 32 1.41 -1.12 -23.60
N GLY A 33 1.01 0.10 -23.94
CA GLY A 33 0.50 0.44 -25.27
C GLY A 33 1.50 0.15 -26.39
N ARG A 34 2.78 0.53 -26.20
CA ARG A 34 3.85 0.29 -27.19
C ARG A 34 4.21 -1.17 -27.37
N LEU A 35 4.18 -1.94 -26.28
CA LEU A 35 4.58 -3.35 -26.25
C LEU A 35 3.40 -4.33 -26.41
N GLY A 36 2.20 -3.82 -26.75
CA GLY A 36 1.00 -4.63 -26.91
C GLY A 36 0.59 -5.39 -25.63
N ILE A 37 1.04 -4.94 -24.47
CA ILE A 37 0.73 -5.56 -23.18
C ILE A 37 -0.63 -5.02 -22.72
N SER A 38 -1.52 -5.90 -22.26
CA SER A 38 -2.81 -5.48 -21.72
C SER A 38 -2.64 -4.47 -20.57
N ALA A 39 -3.38 -3.37 -20.64
CA ALA A 39 -3.40 -2.38 -19.56
C ALA A 39 -3.89 -3.00 -18.24
N PHE A 40 -4.77 -4.01 -18.30
CA PHE A 40 -5.24 -4.74 -17.12
C PHE A 40 -4.09 -5.45 -16.39
N LEU A 41 -3.25 -6.20 -17.12
CA LEU A 41 -2.07 -6.85 -16.54
C LEU A 41 -1.10 -5.83 -15.96
N MET A 42 -0.92 -4.70 -16.64
CA MET A 42 -0.06 -3.63 -16.16
C MET A 42 -0.60 -2.99 -14.88
N THR A 43 -1.92 -2.74 -14.80
CA THR A 43 -2.60 -2.25 -13.60
C THR A 43 -2.37 -3.18 -12.42
N ILE A 44 -2.54 -4.50 -12.60
CA ILE A 44 -2.28 -5.48 -11.54
C ILE A 44 -0.85 -5.32 -11.02
N MET A 45 0.15 -5.27 -11.92
CA MET A 45 1.55 -5.19 -11.48
C MET A 45 1.88 -3.86 -10.79
N VAL A 46 1.39 -2.72 -11.28
CA VAL A 46 1.72 -1.40 -10.70
C VAL A 46 0.96 -1.17 -9.40
N ALA A 47 -0.34 -1.44 -9.37
CA ALA A 47 -1.18 -1.17 -8.21
C ALA A 47 -0.82 -2.06 -7.02
N ASN A 48 -0.67 -3.38 -7.23
CA ASN A 48 -0.25 -4.27 -6.15
C ASN A 48 1.18 -3.95 -5.69
N ALA A 49 2.09 -3.56 -6.59
CA ALA A 49 3.44 -3.14 -6.19
C ALA A 49 3.45 -1.88 -5.32
N ALA A 50 2.63 -0.89 -5.68
CA ALA A 50 2.46 0.31 -4.86
C ALA A 50 2.00 -0.07 -3.45
N ASN A 51 0.99 -0.95 -3.35
CA ASN A 51 0.49 -1.44 -2.06
C ASN A 51 1.47 -2.36 -1.31
N ALA A 52 2.28 -3.14 -2.01
CA ALA A 52 3.31 -4.00 -1.41
C ALA A 52 4.31 -3.18 -0.59
N GLY A 53 4.66 -1.98 -1.06
CA GLY A 53 5.55 -1.07 -0.35
C GLY A 53 4.87 -0.15 0.68
N ALA A 54 3.54 -0.15 0.77
CA ALA A 54 2.77 0.87 1.51
C ALA A 54 3.12 0.91 3.00
N TYR A 55 3.27 -0.27 3.61
CA TYR A 55 3.48 -0.42 5.05
C TYR A 55 4.94 -0.23 5.49
N SER A 56 5.79 0.32 4.62
CA SER A 56 7.14 0.69 5.05
C SER A 56 7.06 1.66 6.23
N PRO A 57 7.81 1.46 7.32
CA PRO A 57 7.76 2.29 8.54
C PRO A 57 8.11 3.77 8.30
N ILE A 58 8.72 4.07 7.17
CA ILE A 58 9.08 5.43 6.75
C ILE A 58 8.11 5.99 5.69
N ALA A 59 7.14 5.19 5.24
CA ALA A 59 6.11 5.61 4.29
C ALA A 59 4.86 6.12 5.04
N PRO A 60 4.09 7.06 4.46
CA PRO A 60 2.91 7.65 5.11
C PRO A 60 1.90 6.62 5.63
N THR A 61 1.61 5.59 4.84
CA THR A 61 0.67 4.51 5.23
C THR A 61 1.21 3.67 6.37
N GLY A 62 2.48 3.28 6.31
CA GLY A 62 3.13 2.52 7.39
C GLY A 62 3.18 3.30 8.69
N LEU A 63 3.47 4.61 8.66
CA LEU A 63 3.45 5.46 9.85
C LEU A 63 2.07 5.45 10.54
N VAL A 64 0.99 5.64 9.77
CA VAL A 64 -0.38 5.60 10.29
C VAL A 64 -0.71 4.24 10.89
N ALA A 65 -0.39 3.16 10.17
CA ALA A 65 -0.68 1.81 10.63
C ALA A 65 0.08 1.46 11.91
N ASN A 66 1.36 1.82 11.98
CA ASN A 66 2.20 1.56 13.15
C ASN A 66 1.69 2.31 14.38
N GLU A 67 1.27 3.57 14.20
CA GLU A 67 0.67 4.36 15.27
C GLU A 67 -0.63 3.73 15.78
N LEU A 68 -1.53 3.35 14.87
CA LEU A 68 -2.79 2.70 15.25
C LEU A 68 -2.59 1.33 15.88
N MET A 69 -1.60 0.56 15.41
CA MET A 69 -1.21 -0.70 16.05
C MET A 69 -0.65 -0.46 17.46
N ALA A 70 0.19 0.56 17.66
CA ALA A 70 0.69 0.91 18.99
C ALA A 70 -0.45 1.33 19.93
N GLN A 71 -1.41 2.12 19.46
CA GLN A 71 -2.62 2.48 20.22
C GLN A 71 -3.50 1.27 20.55
N ALA A 72 -3.50 0.24 19.69
CA ALA A 72 -4.14 -1.05 19.93
C ALA A 72 -3.26 -2.01 20.77
N GLY A 73 -2.18 -1.55 21.41
CA GLY A 73 -1.32 -2.38 22.25
C GLY A 73 -0.36 -3.30 21.51
N LEU A 74 -0.10 -3.04 20.22
CA LEU A 74 0.81 -3.82 19.35
C LEU A 74 2.00 -2.96 18.83
N PRO A 75 2.84 -2.37 19.71
CA PRO A 75 4.03 -1.65 19.27
C PRO A 75 5.11 -2.61 18.73
N GLY A 76 5.98 -2.11 17.84
CA GLY A 76 7.18 -2.84 17.40
C GLY A 76 7.00 -3.81 16.22
N PHE A 77 5.78 -3.97 15.70
CA PHE A 77 5.50 -4.90 14.58
C PHE A 77 5.61 -4.30 13.18
N ALA A 78 6.21 -3.11 13.05
CA ALA A 78 6.25 -2.35 11.81
C ALA A 78 6.83 -3.15 10.61
N TRP A 79 7.95 -3.83 10.81
CA TRP A 79 8.56 -4.65 9.75
C TRP A 79 7.78 -5.92 9.44
N GLN A 80 7.11 -6.51 10.43
CA GLN A 80 6.28 -7.68 10.21
C GLN A 80 5.04 -7.32 9.39
N THR A 81 4.38 -6.21 9.71
CA THR A 81 3.25 -5.67 8.93
C THR A 81 3.67 -5.35 7.49
N TYR A 82 4.86 -4.76 7.32
CA TYR A 82 5.45 -4.53 6.00
C TYR A 82 5.62 -5.85 5.22
N TRP A 83 6.33 -6.82 5.77
CA TRP A 83 6.62 -8.08 5.07
C TRP A 83 5.37 -8.89 4.78
N ASN A 84 4.42 -8.97 5.73
CA ASN A 84 3.14 -9.64 5.55
C ASN A 84 2.40 -9.06 4.34
N THR A 85 2.34 -7.74 4.23
CA THR A 85 1.66 -7.08 3.11
C THR A 85 2.47 -7.20 1.82
N PHE A 86 3.79 -7.05 1.88
CA PHE A 86 4.67 -7.17 0.72
C PHE A 86 4.53 -8.55 0.07
N PHE A 87 4.57 -9.62 0.85
CA PHE A 87 4.42 -10.98 0.33
C PHE A 87 3.00 -11.24 -0.17
N ALA A 88 1.96 -10.83 0.56
CA ALA A 88 0.58 -11.00 0.10
C ALA A 88 0.33 -10.31 -1.25
N GLN A 89 0.73 -9.05 -1.39
CA GLN A 89 0.59 -8.27 -2.61
C GLN A 89 1.44 -8.85 -3.75
N THR A 90 2.65 -9.33 -3.45
CA THR A 90 3.51 -10.00 -4.44
C THR A 90 2.85 -11.28 -4.95
N ILE A 91 2.41 -12.16 -4.05
CA ILE A 91 1.76 -13.42 -4.43
C ILE A 91 0.53 -13.15 -5.29
N VAL A 92 -0.33 -12.24 -4.87
CA VAL A 92 -1.56 -11.86 -5.60
C VAL A 92 -1.24 -11.25 -6.96
N ALA A 93 -0.26 -10.35 -7.05
CA ALA A 93 0.13 -9.72 -8.31
C ALA A 93 0.67 -10.74 -9.32
N PHE A 94 1.58 -11.61 -8.88
CA PHE A 94 2.21 -12.60 -9.76
C PHE A 94 1.25 -13.75 -10.10
N ALA A 95 0.37 -14.16 -9.18
CA ALA A 95 -0.70 -15.11 -9.46
C ALA A 95 -1.70 -14.54 -10.48
N GLY A 96 -2.15 -13.29 -10.29
CA GLY A 96 -3.00 -12.60 -11.26
C GLY A 96 -2.33 -12.47 -12.62
N TYR A 97 -1.07 -12.06 -12.65
CA TYR A 97 -0.27 -11.98 -13.87
C TYR A 97 -0.19 -13.34 -14.59
N ALA A 98 0.08 -14.41 -13.85
CA ALA A 98 0.10 -15.78 -14.36
C ALA A 98 -1.25 -16.20 -14.96
N VAL A 99 -2.33 -16.07 -14.19
CA VAL A 99 -3.69 -16.53 -14.56
C VAL A 99 -4.21 -15.81 -15.81
N PHE A 100 -3.98 -14.50 -15.92
CA PHE A 100 -4.50 -13.69 -17.01
C PHE A 100 -3.57 -13.59 -18.23
N GLY A 101 -2.60 -14.51 -18.36
CA GLY A 101 -1.84 -14.71 -19.59
C GLY A 101 -0.46 -14.07 -19.63
N GLY A 102 0.07 -13.58 -18.51
CA GLY A 102 1.44 -13.09 -18.37
C GLY A 102 2.51 -14.12 -18.76
N TRP A 103 2.23 -15.42 -18.60
CA TRP A 103 3.12 -16.49 -19.09
C TRP A 103 3.36 -16.47 -20.60
N ARG A 104 2.37 -16.01 -21.39
CA ARG A 104 2.52 -15.89 -22.85
C ARG A 104 3.53 -14.79 -23.21
N LEU A 105 3.52 -13.68 -22.47
CA LEU A 105 4.50 -12.60 -22.65
C LEU A 105 5.94 -13.04 -22.35
N LEU A 106 6.13 -13.91 -21.36
CA LEU A 106 7.45 -14.45 -21.02
C LEU A 106 8.00 -15.40 -22.09
N ARG A 107 7.12 -16.14 -22.78
CA ARG A 107 7.53 -17.14 -23.79
C ARG A 107 7.69 -16.55 -25.18
N SER A 108 6.81 -15.65 -25.58
CA SER A 108 6.74 -15.13 -26.95
C SER A 108 7.41 -13.78 -27.13
N GLY A 109 7.80 -13.11 -26.02
CA GLY A 109 8.20 -11.71 -26.03
C GLY A 109 7.01 -10.76 -26.26
N PRO A 110 7.14 -9.48 -25.88
CA PRO A 110 6.11 -8.49 -26.18
C PRO A 110 6.01 -8.24 -27.69
N GLU A 111 4.78 -8.05 -28.17
CA GLU A 111 4.52 -7.66 -29.55
C GLU A 111 4.78 -6.15 -29.68
N VAL A 112 5.88 -5.77 -30.34
CA VAL A 112 6.26 -4.37 -30.51
C VAL A 112 5.31 -3.73 -31.52
N ARG A 113 4.35 -2.91 -31.03
CA ARG A 113 3.32 -2.26 -31.86
C ARG A 113 3.73 -0.88 -32.36
N ALA A 114 4.71 -0.27 -31.71
CA ALA A 114 5.34 0.98 -32.13
C ALA A 114 6.84 0.88 -31.86
N GLU A 115 7.67 1.42 -32.74
CA GLU A 115 9.10 1.54 -32.49
C GLU A 115 9.31 2.24 -31.14
N VAL A 116 10.02 1.56 -30.24
CA VAL A 116 10.55 2.19 -29.05
C VAL A 116 11.68 3.07 -29.57
N GLU A 117 11.43 4.38 -29.73
CA GLU A 117 12.54 5.32 -29.90
C GLU A 117 13.56 4.99 -28.81
N PRO A 118 14.85 4.79 -29.15
CA PRO A 118 15.88 4.50 -28.17
C PRO A 118 15.73 5.50 -27.05
N GLY A 119 15.36 5.01 -25.86
CA GLY A 119 14.91 5.87 -24.77
C GLY A 119 15.92 6.99 -24.61
N ALA A 120 15.44 8.24 -24.66
CA ALA A 120 16.27 9.42 -24.43
C ALA A 120 17.21 9.09 -23.27
N ALA A 121 18.52 9.13 -23.53
CA ALA A 121 19.52 8.64 -22.59
C ALA A 121 19.19 9.21 -21.21
N ILE A 122 18.95 8.34 -20.23
CA ILE A 122 18.61 8.78 -18.88
C ILE A 122 19.78 9.65 -18.45
N PRO A 123 19.57 10.96 -18.23
CA PRO A 123 20.68 11.84 -17.89
C PRO A 123 21.34 11.31 -16.61
N PRO A 124 22.67 11.35 -16.53
CA PRO A 124 23.37 10.86 -15.35
C PRO A 124 22.88 11.58 -14.11
N LEU A 125 22.86 10.87 -12.98
CA LEU A 125 22.40 11.45 -11.71
C LEU A 125 23.22 12.71 -11.40
N VAL A 126 22.51 13.82 -11.21
CA VAL A 126 23.14 15.10 -10.87
C VAL A 126 23.56 15.10 -9.40
N ARG A 127 24.50 15.99 -9.04
CA ARG A 127 25.04 16.10 -7.66
C ARG A 127 23.93 16.20 -6.60
N ALA A 128 22.85 16.92 -6.91
CA ALA A 128 21.70 17.06 -6.03
C ALA A 128 21.03 15.70 -5.73
N GLN A 129 20.83 14.85 -6.75
CA GLN A 129 20.23 13.53 -6.58
C GLN A 129 21.15 12.60 -5.80
N TRP A 130 22.46 12.62 -6.08
CA TRP A 130 23.46 11.87 -5.30
C TRP A 130 23.45 12.27 -3.83
N LEU A 131 23.41 13.57 -3.54
CA LEU A 131 23.39 14.07 -2.17
C LEU A 131 22.08 13.67 -1.46
N THR A 132 20.93 13.76 -2.13
CA THR A 132 19.65 13.25 -1.60
C THR A 132 19.70 11.76 -1.30
N LEU A 133 20.27 10.94 -2.19
CA LEU A 133 20.43 9.49 -1.96
C LEU A 133 21.35 9.18 -0.78
N VAL A 134 22.46 9.92 -0.64
CA VAL A 134 23.37 9.77 0.50
C VAL A 134 22.69 10.17 1.81
N VAL A 135 22.00 11.31 1.85
CA VAL A 135 21.26 11.76 3.04
C VAL A 135 20.19 10.74 3.42
N LEU A 136 19.40 10.27 2.45
CA LEU A 136 18.41 9.22 2.69
C LEU A 136 19.07 7.95 3.25
N GLY A 137 20.16 7.48 2.63
CA GLY A 137 20.90 6.32 3.11
C GLY A 137 21.42 6.49 4.54
N LEU A 138 21.95 7.66 4.89
CA LEU A 138 22.42 7.98 6.24
C LEU A 138 21.28 8.01 7.26
N VAL A 139 20.11 8.58 6.90
CA VAL A 139 18.92 8.55 7.76
C VAL A 139 18.49 7.11 8.02
N LEU A 140 18.39 6.28 6.98
CA LEU A 140 18.00 4.88 7.11
C LEU A 140 18.97 4.08 7.98
N VAL A 141 20.27 4.25 7.76
CA VAL A 141 21.31 3.58 8.54
C VAL A 141 21.33 4.07 9.99
N GLY A 142 21.17 5.38 10.21
CA GLY A 142 21.08 5.99 11.54
C GLY A 142 19.92 5.43 12.37
N VAL A 143 18.74 5.39 11.77
CA VAL A 143 17.54 4.82 12.40
C VAL A 143 17.71 3.32 12.65
N ALA A 144 18.17 2.57 11.64
CA ALA A 144 18.15 1.11 11.69
C ALA A 144 19.28 0.49 12.53
N LEU A 145 20.47 1.09 12.54
CA LEU A 145 21.65 0.52 13.23
C LEU A 145 22.03 1.24 14.52
N PHE A 146 21.70 2.53 14.62
CA PHE A 146 22.10 3.38 15.74
C PHE A 146 20.92 3.83 16.60
N GLU A 147 19.71 3.31 16.33
CA GLU A 147 18.47 3.62 17.05
C GLU A 147 18.20 5.12 17.17
N VAL A 148 18.65 5.90 16.18
CA VAL A 148 18.41 7.33 16.14
C VAL A 148 16.91 7.55 15.93
N ASP A 149 16.35 8.49 16.69
CA ASP A 149 14.97 8.91 16.51
C ASP A 149 14.71 9.33 15.06
N VAL A 150 13.70 8.72 14.44
CA VAL A 150 13.37 8.90 13.02
C VAL A 150 13.04 10.36 12.70
N ILE A 151 12.35 11.03 13.62
CA ILE A 151 11.92 12.42 13.45
C ILE A 151 13.17 13.31 13.46
N VAL A 152 14.05 13.13 14.43
CA VAL A 152 15.33 13.87 14.51
C VAL A 152 16.18 13.63 13.26
N ALA A 153 16.36 12.38 12.86
CA ALA A 153 17.12 12.02 11.66
C ALA A 153 16.55 12.67 10.39
N ALA A 154 15.22 12.64 10.23
CA ALA A 154 14.54 13.25 9.10
C ALA A 154 14.71 14.78 9.07
N PHE A 155 14.53 15.48 10.19
CA PHE A 155 14.69 16.94 10.25
C PHE A 155 16.14 17.37 10.01
N VAL A 156 17.12 16.63 10.53
CA VAL A 156 18.54 16.89 10.23
C VAL A 156 18.81 16.67 8.75
N GLY A 157 18.29 15.59 8.14
CA GLY A 157 18.41 15.34 6.71
C GLY A 157 17.81 16.46 5.86
N VAL A 158 16.61 16.94 6.20
CA VAL A 158 15.97 18.10 5.55
C VAL A 158 16.82 19.35 5.70
N ALA A 159 17.36 19.63 6.89
CA ALA A 159 18.23 20.79 7.12
C ALA A 159 19.50 20.73 6.26
N VAL A 160 20.15 19.56 6.17
CA VAL A 160 21.32 19.36 5.31
C VAL A 160 20.99 19.59 3.84
N LEU A 161 19.87 19.03 3.35
CA LEU A 161 19.44 19.21 1.95
C LEU A 161 19.07 20.66 1.63
N ALA A 162 18.40 21.36 2.56
CA ALA A 162 18.05 22.76 2.43
C ALA A 162 19.29 23.66 2.40
N LEU A 163 20.27 23.42 3.29
CA LEU A 163 21.54 24.14 3.32
C LEU A 163 22.36 23.90 2.05
N ALA A 164 22.35 22.67 1.53
CA ALA A 164 23.00 22.32 0.27
C ALA A 164 22.28 22.85 -0.98
N ARG A 165 21.09 23.46 -0.82
CA ARG A 165 20.21 23.98 -1.88
C ARG A 165 19.95 22.95 -2.99
N THR A 166 19.79 21.68 -2.62
CA THR A 166 19.57 20.58 -3.57
C THR A 166 18.11 20.42 -3.98
N ALA A 167 17.19 21.06 -3.26
CA ALA A 167 15.77 21.09 -3.56
C ALA A 167 15.19 22.47 -3.21
N ASP A 168 14.11 22.84 -3.90
CA ASP A 168 13.30 23.99 -3.53
C ASP A 168 12.49 23.65 -2.28
N VAL A 169 12.72 24.41 -1.20
CA VAL A 169 12.07 24.17 0.09
C VAL A 169 10.57 24.46 0.03
N GLU A 170 10.14 25.45 -0.75
CA GLU A 170 8.71 25.76 -0.91
C GLU A 170 8.02 24.63 -1.68
N GLU A 171 8.64 24.14 -2.75
CA GLU A 171 8.11 22.99 -3.49
C GLU A 171 8.08 21.73 -2.62
N ALA A 172 9.11 21.49 -1.80
CA ALA A 172 9.15 20.37 -0.87
C ALA A 172 8.02 20.44 0.17
N ILE A 173 7.77 21.62 0.77
CA ILE A 173 6.67 21.83 1.72
C ILE A 173 5.29 21.59 1.08
N ARG A 174 5.11 22.00 -0.18
CA ARG A 174 3.86 21.76 -0.92
C ARG A 174 3.61 20.28 -1.18
N ARG A 175 4.67 19.46 -1.25
CA ARG A 175 4.59 18.00 -1.44
C ARG A 175 4.43 17.21 -0.13
N VAL A 176 4.55 17.86 1.03
CA VAL A 176 4.29 17.20 2.32
C VAL A 176 2.83 16.73 2.37
N PRO A 177 2.57 15.48 2.76
CA PRO A 177 1.21 14.95 2.84
C PRO A 177 0.49 15.47 4.09
N TRP A 178 0.12 16.75 4.11
CA TRP A 178 -0.57 17.40 5.23
C TRP A 178 -1.86 16.68 5.64
N GLY A 179 -2.55 16.06 4.68
CA GLY A 179 -3.71 15.20 4.95
C GLY A 179 -3.37 14.02 5.87
N THR A 180 -2.23 13.35 5.67
CA THR A 180 -1.78 12.25 6.55
C THR A 180 -1.49 12.76 7.96
N VAL A 181 -0.81 13.91 8.08
CA VAL A 181 -0.50 14.51 9.40
C VAL A 181 -1.80 14.83 10.17
N LEU A 182 -2.73 15.52 9.51
CA LEU A 182 -4.03 15.86 10.10
C LEU A 182 -4.85 14.61 10.43
N MET A 183 -4.78 13.58 9.59
CA MET A 183 -5.50 12.33 9.80
C MET A 183 -4.94 11.55 10.99
N VAL A 184 -3.62 11.41 11.17
CA VAL A 184 -3.05 10.73 12.36
C VAL A 184 -3.50 11.43 13.66
N GLY A 185 -3.46 12.76 13.69
CA GLY A 185 -3.95 13.54 14.84
C GLY A 185 -5.46 13.44 15.05
N GLY A 186 -6.24 13.55 13.97
CA GLY A 186 -7.70 13.50 14.01
C GLY A 186 -8.25 12.12 14.37
N VAL A 187 -7.63 11.05 13.87
CA VAL A 187 -8.02 9.68 14.17
C VAL A 187 -7.85 9.37 15.64
N SER A 188 -6.74 9.79 16.27
CA SER A 188 -6.55 9.61 17.70
C SER A 188 -7.69 10.24 18.53
N THR A 189 -8.16 11.41 18.09
CA THR A 189 -9.35 12.07 18.68
C THR A 189 -10.63 11.27 18.43
N LEU A 190 -10.86 10.78 17.21
CA LEU A 190 -12.03 9.99 16.86
C LEU A 190 -12.09 8.66 17.61
N VAL A 191 -10.96 7.96 17.75
CA VAL A 191 -10.87 6.71 18.52
C VAL A 191 -11.21 6.96 19.98
N ALA A 192 -10.69 8.04 20.58
CA ALA A 192 -11.04 8.43 21.94
C ALA A 192 -12.55 8.72 22.10
N VAL A 193 -13.17 9.43 21.15
CA VAL A 193 -14.62 9.66 21.14
C VAL A 193 -15.39 8.34 20.99
N LEU A 194 -14.94 7.44 20.12
CA LEU A 194 -15.61 6.18 19.85
C LEU A 194 -15.54 5.23 21.06
N GLN A 195 -14.44 5.26 21.80
CA GLN A 195 -14.30 4.60 23.11
C GLN A 195 -15.28 5.20 24.14
N HIS A 196 -15.39 6.52 24.23
CA HIS A 196 -16.30 7.17 25.17
C HIS A 196 -17.80 6.97 24.85
N THR A 197 -18.13 6.81 23.57
CA THR A 197 -19.52 6.65 23.09
C THR A 197 -19.95 5.17 23.01
N GLY A 198 -19.05 4.22 23.27
CA GLY A 198 -19.34 2.78 23.16
C GLY A 198 -19.45 2.28 21.70
N GLY A 199 -19.00 3.06 20.72
CA GLY A 199 -19.05 2.67 19.31
C GLY A 199 -18.11 1.51 18.98
N ILE A 200 -16.95 1.43 19.66
CA ILE A 200 -16.02 0.31 19.51
C ILE A 200 -16.69 -1.00 19.96
N ASP A 201 -17.40 -0.99 21.10
CA ASP A 201 -18.12 -2.15 21.61
C ASP A 201 -19.17 -2.66 20.61
N MET A 202 -19.91 -1.75 19.97
CA MET A 202 -20.90 -2.11 18.95
C MET A 202 -20.26 -2.80 17.74
N ILE A 203 -19.11 -2.30 17.26
CA ILE A 203 -18.38 -2.90 16.14
C ILE A 203 -17.86 -4.28 16.55
N VAL A 204 -17.26 -4.39 17.74
CA VAL A 204 -16.78 -5.67 18.29
C VAL A 204 -17.92 -6.68 18.39
N ASP A 205 -19.07 -6.30 18.94
CA ASP A 205 -20.24 -7.18 19.06
C ASP A 205 -20.72 -7.71 17.71
N LEU A 206 -20.75 -6.84 16.68
CA LEU A 206 -21.13 -7.25 15.34
C LEU A 206 -20.12 -8.25 14.74
N LEU A 207 -18.82 -7.98 14.93
CA LEU A 207 -17.74 -8.80 14.41
C LEU A 207 -17.66 -10.16 15.11
N VAL A 208 -17.89 -10.21 16.43
CA VAL A 208 -17.98 -11.47 17.20
C VAL A 208 -19.18 -12.31 16.74
N ARG A 209 -20.31 -11.70 16.37
CA ARG A 209 -21.47 -12.45 15.86
C ARG A 209 -21.22 -13.18 14.53
N ILE A 210 -20.29 -12.68 13.72
CA ILE A 210 -19.97 -13.22 12.39
C ILE A 210 -18.63 -13.97 12.34
N SER A 211 -17.95 -14.09 13.48
CA SER A 211 -16.59 -14.65 13.56
C SER A 211 -16.49 -15.67 14.68
N THR A 212 -15.60 -16.64 14.48
CA THR A 212 -15.19 -17.61 15.50
C THR A 212 -13.69 -17.46 15.75
N PRO A 213 -13.11 -18.10 16.78
CA PRO A 213 -11.68 -18.06 17.02
C PRO A 213 -10.87 -18.49 15.78
N GLU A 214 -11.36 -19.48 15.04
CA GLU A 214 -10.70 -20.03 13.85
C GLU A 214 -10.91 -19.17 12.60
N THR A 215 -12.00 -18.40 12.51
CA THR A 215 -12.38 -17.67 11.29
C THR A 215 -12.16 -16.16 11.37
N VAL A 216 -11.83 -15.62 12.54
CA VAL A 216 -11.73 -14.16 12.77
C VAL A 216 -10.77 -13.47 11.81
N THR A 217 -9.62 -14.08 11.49
CA THR A 217 -8.64 -13.51 10.55
C THR A 217 -9.23 -13.36 9.15
N GLY A 218 -9.92 -14.40 8.66
CA GLY A 218 -10.64 -14.35 7.39
C GLY A 218 -11.80 -13.35 7.38
N SER A 219 -12.63 -13.37 8.41
CA SER A 219 -13.77 -12.46 8.56
C SER A 219 -13.32 -11.01 8.60
N MET A 220 -12.27 -10.69 9.35
CA MET A 220 -11.74 -9.34 9.45
C MET A 220 -11.12 -8.86 8.14
N ALA A 221 -10.36 -9.71 7.45
CA ALA A 221 -9.82 -9.38 6.14
C ALA A 221 -10.95 -9.15 5.11
N PHE A 222 -12.03 -9.95 5.15
CA PHE A 222 -13.19 -9.78 4.29
C PHE A 222 -13.89 -8.44 4.54
N VAL A 223 -14.24 -8.14 5.79
CA VAL A 223 -14.93 -6.90 6.17
C VAL A 223 -14.07 -5.69 5.84
N ALA A 224 -12.79 -5.70 6.24
CA ALA A 224 -11.84 -4.64 5.92
C ALA A 224 -11.71 -4.43 4.41
N GLY A 225 -11.63 -5.52 3.64
CA GLY A 225 -11.57 -5.47 2.18
C GLY A 225 -12.83 -4.90 1.53
N ILE A 226 -14.02 -5.31 1.96
CA ILE A 226 -15.28 -4.78 1.43
C ILE A 226 -15.43 -3.30 1.72
N VAL A 227 -15.13 -2.86 2.95
CA VAL A 227 -15.18 -1.44 3.30
C VAL A 227 -14.12 -0.65 2.53
N SER A 228 -12.92 -1.20 2.36
CA SER A 228 -11.85 -0.61 1.54
C SER A 228 -12.27 -0.41 0.08
N ALA A 229 -13.05 -1.33 -0.49
CA ALA A 229 -13.44 -1.27 -1.90
C ALA A 229 -14.08 0.07 -2.34
N TYR A 230 -14.74 0.77 -1.42
CA TYR A 230 -15.43 2.04 -1.67
C TYR A 230 -15.03 3.17 -0.72
N SER A 231 -14.07 2.95 0.18
CA SER A 231 -13.61 3.96 1.14
C SER A 231 -12.08 4.05 1.17
N SER A 232 -11.54 4.96 1.98
CA SER A 232 -10.08 5.07 2.14
C SER A 232 -9.59 4.02 3.14
N THR A 233 -8.70 3.12 2.73
CA THR A 233 -8.11 2.15 3.68
C THR A 233 -7.40 2.86 4.83
N ILE A 234 -6.59 3.87 4.51
CA ILE A 234 -5.79 4.62 5.48
C ILE A 234 -6.68 5.53 6.34
N GLY A 235 -7.68 6.17 5.73
CA GLY A 235 -8.51 7.17 6.40
C GLY A 235 -9.73 6.60 7.13
N VAL A 236 -10.19 5.40 6.77
CA VAL A 236 -11.43 4.80 7.30
C VAL A 236 -11.17 3.42 7.86
N VAL A 237 -10.62 2.48 7.08
CA VAL A 237 -10.50 1.07 7.49
C VAL A 237 -9.56 0.90 8.68
N LEU A 238 -8.32 1.38 8.58
CA LEU A 238 -7.35 1.21 9.68
C LEU A 238 -7.82 1.90 10.97
N PRO A 239 -8.27 3.17 10.94
CA PRO A 239 -8.82 3.85 12.12
C PRO A 239 -10.03 3.17 12.76
N THR A 240 -10.87 2.52 11.96
CA THR A 240 -12.11 1.91 12.44
C THR A 240 -11.86 0.53 13.04
N PHE A 241 -11.01 -0.28 12.42
CA PHE A 241 -10.88 -1.70 12.77
C PHE A 241 -9.64 -2.03 13.59
N LEU A 242 -8.51 -1.32 13.47
CA LEU A 242 -7.35 -1.63 14.31
C LEU A 242 -7.61 -1.42 15.81
N PRO A 243 -8.35 -0.38 16.25
CA PRO A 243 -8.67 -0.22 17.67
C PRO A 243 -9.57 -1.33 18.25
N THR A 244 -10.27 -2.12 17.42
CA THR A 244 -11.13 -3.21 17.90
C THR A 244 -10.35 -4.50 18.16
N VAL A 245 -9.09 -4.58 17.72
CA VAL A 245 -8.24 -5.77 17.81
C VAL A 245 -8.10 -6.31 19.23
N PRO A 246 -7.82 -5.50 20.28
CA PRO A 246 -7.63 -6.02 21.64
C PRO A 246 -8.87 -6.73 22.17
N ASP A 247 -10.04 -6.12 21.98
CA ASP A 247 -11.31 -6.67 22.47
C ASP A 247 -11.75 -7.89 21.67
N LEU A 248 -11.52 -7.90 20.35
CA LEU A 248 -11.77 -9.08 19.52
C LEU A 248 -10.88 -10.25 19.94
N ALA A 249 -9.59 -10.00 20.15
CA ALA A 249 -8.67 -11.01 20.62
C ALA A 249 -9.07 -11.56 21.99
N ALA A 250 -9.44 -10.68 22.93
CA ALA A 250 -9.87 -11.07 24.27
C ALA A 250 -11.16 -11.89 24.27
N ARG A 251 -12.16 -11.51 23.45
CA ARG A 251 -13.47 -12.19 23.42
C ARG A 251 -13.46 -13.49 22.63
N LEU A 252 -12.62 -13.59 21.60
CA LEU A 252 -12.54 -14.78 20.74
C LEU A 252 -11.35 -15.69 21.11
N GLY A 253 -10.44 -15.27 21.99
CA GLY A 253 -9.24 -16.05 22.33
C GLY A 253 -8.29 -16.23 21.14
N ALA A 254 -8.22 -15.25 20.25
CA ALA A 254 -7.41 -15.28 19.03
C ALA A 254 -6.18 -14.35 19.15
N ASP A 255 -5.15 -14.58 18.34
CA ASP A 255 -3.93 -13.75 18.34
C ASP A 255 -4.24 -12.32 17.86
N PRO A 256 -4.01 -11.28 18.69
CA PRO A 256 -4.24 -9.90 18.28
C PRO A 256 -3.42 -9.49 17.04
N LEU A 257 -2.19 -10.00 16.91
CA LEU A 257 -1.32 -9.65 15.78
C LEU A 257 -1.81 -10.27 14.47
N ALA A 258 -2.31 -11.51 14.50
CA ALA A 258 -2.99 -12.16 13.38
C ALA A 258 -4.22 -11.37 12.91
N ILE A 259 -5.04 -10.87 13.85
CA ILE A 259 -6.22 -10.04 13.53
C ILE A 259 -5.78 -8.71 12.90
N ALA A 260 -4.82 -8.02 13.51
CA ALA A 260 -4.28 -6.75 12.97
C ALA A 260 -3.66 -6.94 11.58
N SER A 261 -2.89 -8.01 11.37
CA SER A 261 -2.31 -8.38 10.07
C SER A 261 -3.41 -8.64 9.04
N SER A 262 -4.49 -9.28 9.44
CA SER A 262 -5.64 -9.56 8.57
C SER A 262 -6.37 -8.28 8.12
N ILE A 263 -6.56 -7.32 9.03
CA ILE A 263 -7.12 -6.00 8.71
C ILE A 263 -6.20 -5.27 7.72
N ASN A 264 -4.89 -5.25 8.01
CA ASN A 264 -3.90 -4.54 7.21
C ASN A 264 -3.81 -5.08 5.78
N VAL A 265 -3.62 -6.40 5.66
CA VAL A 265 -3.49 -7.10 4.38
C VAL A 265 -4.82 -7.09 3.63
N GLY A 266 -5.93 -7.46 4.28
CA GLY A 266 -7.25 -7.54 3.67
C GLY A 266 -7.73 -6.19 3.13
N GLY A 267 -7.52 -5.11 3.89
CA GLY A 267 -7.86 -3.75 3.47
C GLY A 267 -7.07 -3.30 2.23
N HIS A 268 -5.79 -3.64 2.13
CA HIS A 268 -4.95 -3.17 1.01
C HIS A 268 -4.96 -4.06 -0.23
N LEU A 269 -5.36 -5.33 -0.12
CA LEU A 269 -5.48 -6.20 -1.30
C LEU A 269 -6.58 -5.70 -2.26
N VAL A 270 -7.64 -5.09 -1.72
CA VAL A 270 -8.77 -4.57 -2.50
C VAL A 270 -8.48 -3.21 -3.16
N ASP A 271 -7.45 -2.48 -2.69
CA ASP A 271 -7.07 -1.13 -3.16
C ASP A 271 -6.61 -1.05 -4.62
N VAL A 272 -6.55 -2.19 -5.33
CA VAL A 272 -6.37 -2.24 -6.79
C VAL A 272 -7.67 -1.86 -7.53
N SER A 273 -8.80 -1.86 -6.84
CA SER A 273 -10.11 -1.43 -7.35
C SER A 273 -10.03 -0.05 -8.01
N PRO A 274 -10.71 0.17 -9.15
CA PRO A 274 -10.72 1.46 -9.82
C PRO A 274 -11.59 2.50 -9.10
N LEU A 275 -12.28 2.09 -8.02
CA LEU A 275 -12.96 2.99 -7.08
C LEU A 275 -11.98 3.56 -6.04
N SER A 276 -10.86 2.87 -5.80
CA SER A 276 -9.78 3.37 -4.94
C SER A 276 -8.80 4.23 -5.76
N THR A 277 -8.04 5.08 -5.07
CA THR A 277 -7.14 6.06 -5.70
C THR A 277 -6.13 5.41 -6.64
N ILE A 278 -5.53 4.28 -6.25
CA ILE A 278 -4.45 3.64 -7.00
C ILE A 278 -4.98 2.99 -8.29
N GLY A 279 -6.09 2.24 -8.20
CA GLY A 279 -6.73 1.66 -9.37
C GLY A 279 -7.25 2.74 -10.33
N ALA A 280 -7.82 3.83 -9.79
CA ALA A 280 -8.29 4.95 -10.59
C ALA A 280 -7.14 5.62 -11.37
N LEU A 281 -5.98 5.84 -10.74
CA LEU A 281 -4.79 6.38 -11.40
C LEU A 281 -4.32 5.47 -12.56
N CYS A 282 -4.33 4.15 -12.36
CA CYS A 282 -3.94 3.21 -13.40
C CYS A 282 -4.92 3.22 -14.58
N VAL A 283 -6.23 3.21 -14.31
CA VAL A 283 -7.26 3.27 -15.36
C VAL A 283 -7.23 4.61 -16.09
N ALA A 284 -7.03 5.72 -15.39
CA ALA A 284 -6.91 7.05 -15.99
C ALA A 284 -5.66 7.19 -16.87
N ALA A 285 -4.58 6.47 -16.54
CA ALA A 285 -3.35 6.45 -17.32
C ALA A 285 -3.39 5.49 -18.53
N ALA A 286 -4.48 4.73 -18.71
CA ALA A 286 -4.54 3.67 -19.71
C ALA A 286 -4.32 4.18 -21.15
N PRO A 287 -3.70 3.37 -22.04
CA PRO A 287 -3.52 3.74 -23.44
C PRO A 287 -4.86 3.98 -24.13
N VAL A 288 -4.89 4.93 -25.08
CA VAL A 288 -6.08 5.25 -25.89
C VAL A 288 -6.58 4.06 -26.72
N THR A 289 -5.72 3.06 -26.94
CA THR A 289 -6.06 1.82 -27.66
C THR A 289 -6.91 0.84 -26.86
N GLU A 290 -7.03 1.01 -25.54
CA GLU A 290 -7.83 0.15 -24.66
C GLU A 290 -9.23 0.75 -24.48
N ASP A 291 -10.25 -0.12 -24.41
CA ASP A 291 -11.62 0.31 -24.08
C ASP A 291 -11.67 0.68 -22.59
N PRO A 292 -11.93 1.97 -22.24
CA PRO A 292 -11.94 2.41 -20.85
C PRO A 292 -12.99 1.70 -19.99
N ARG A 293 -14.15 1.37 -20.56
CA ARG A 293 -15.23 0.69 -19.83
C ARG A 293 -14.87 -0.76 -19.56
N GLN A 294 -14.31 -1.44 -20.56
CA GLN A 294 -13.89 -2.82 -20.40
C GLN A 294 -12.75 -2.95 -19.39
N LEU A 295 -11.76 -2.05 -19.45
CA LEU A 295 -10.66 -2.01 -18.48
C LEU A 295 -11.19 -1.74 -17.07
N PHE A 296 -12.01 -0.71 -16.89
CA PHE A 296 -12.63 -0.38 -15.61
C PHE A 296 -13.34 -1.61 -15.01
N ASN A 297 -14.20 -2.28 -15.78
CA ASN A 297 -14.95 -3.44 -15.31
C ASN A 297 -14.04 -4.61 -14.91
N ARG A 298 -12.96 -4.86 -15.67
CA ARG A 298 -11.99 -5.91 -15.33
C ARG A 298 -11.21 -5.59 -14.05
N VAL A 299 -10.74 -4.35 -13.92
CA VAL A 299 -10.02 -3.90 -12.71
C VAL A 299 -10.96 -3.89 -11.49
N LEU A 300 -12.23 -3.54 -11.68
CA LEU A 300 -13.25 -3.59 -10.63
C LEU A 300 -13.52 -5.03 -10.18
N ALA A 301 -13.76 -5.94 -11.13
CA ALA A 301 -13.96 -7.34 -10.82
C ALA A 301 -12.75 -7.94 -10.10
N TRP A 302 -11.53 -7.59 -10.53
CA TRP A 302 -10.29 -7.99 -9.86
C TRP A 302 -10.23 -7.44 -8.43
N GLY A 303 -10.37 -6.12 -8.25
CA GLY A 303 -10.33 -5.48 -6.93
C GLY A 303 -11.35 -6.08 -5.95
N LEU A 304 -12.61 -6.22 -6.37
CA LEU A 304 -13.64 -6.83 -5.51
C LEU A 304 -13.38 -8.30 -5.20
N SER A 305 -12.83 -9.06 -6.16
CA SER A 305 -12.44 -10.46 -5.89
C SER A 305 -11.36 -10.58 -4.81
N MET A 306 -10.54 -9.55 -4.61
CA MET A 306 -9.51 -9.54 -3.58
C MET A 306 -10.07 -9.47 -2.16
N ALA A 307 -11.34 -9.08 -1.97
CA ALA A 307 -11.97 -9.17 -0.65
C ALA A 307 -12.11 -10.63 -0.23
N VAL A 308 -12.49 -11.50 -1.18
CA VAL A 308 -12.62 -12.95 -0.94
C VAL A 308 -11.25 -13.62 -0.90
N VAL A 309 -10.37 -13.33 -1.87
CA VAL A 309 -9.02 -13.91 -1.91
C VAL A 309 -8.22 -13.49 -0.68
N GLY A 310 -8.27 -12.22 -0.29
CA GLY A 310 -7.63 -11.71 0.92
C GLY A 310 -8.17 -12.37 2.19
N ALA A 311 -9.49 -12.56 2.29
CA ALA A 311 -10.09 -13.30 3.39
C ALA A 311 -9.54 -14.73 3.50
N LEU A 312 -9.50 -15.47 2.39
CA LEU A 312 -8.98 -16.84 2.37
C LEU A 312 -7.49 -16.89 2.69
N VAL A 313 -6.69 -15.97 2.14
CA VAL A 313 -5.25 -15.89 2.39
C VAL A 313 -4.99 -15.57 3.86
N CYS A 314 -5.63 -14.55 4.42
CA CYS A 314 -5.47 -14.19 5.83
C CYS A 314 -5.95 -15.29 6.77
N TRP A 315 -7.05 -15.97 6.43
CA TRP A 315 -7.52 -17.12 7.19
C TRP A 315 -6.49 -18.25 7.26
N VAL A 316 -5.93 -18.63 6.11
CA VAL A 316 -4.91 -19.70 6.06
C VAL A 316 -3.62 -19.28 6.74
N PHE A 317 -3.08 -18.10 6.40
CA PHE A 317 -1.74 -17.69 6.84
C PHE A 317 -1.67 -17.16 8.26
N PHE A 318 -2.76 -16.62 8.80
CA PHE A 318 -2.79 -16.05 10.15
C PHE A 318 -3.72 -16.81 11.10
N GLY A 319 -4.61 -17.67 10.59
CA GLY A 319 -5.52 -18.47 11.41
C GLY A 319 -5.11 -19.93 11.55
N VAL A 320 -4.60 -20.56 10.48
CA VAL A 320 -4.33 -22.01 10.43
C VAL A 320 -2.84 -22.35 10.57
N LEU A 321 -1.97 -21.56 9.94
CA LEU A 321 -0.50 -21.71 9.98
C LEU A 321 0.11 -20.96 11.16
#